data_AF-W9XQC4-F1
#
_entry.id   AF-W9XQC4-F1
#
_cell.length_a   1.000
_cell.length_b   1.000
_cell.length_c   1.000
_cell.angle_alpha   90.00
_cell.angle_beta   90.00
_cell.angle_gamma   90.00
#
_symmetry.space_group_name_H-M   'P 1'
#
loop_
_entity.id
_entity.type
_entity.pdbx_description
1 polymer ?
#
loop_
_entity_poly.entity_id
_entity_poly.type
_entity_poly.pdbx_seq_one_letter_code
_entity_poly.pdbx_strand_id
1 'polypeptide(L)'
;MDNSHVALVSMMLKAEMFSPYRCDRNIALGINLNSLTKVLRAAQNEDILTLKAEDAPDVVNLVFESSETDRLSEYDIKLMDIDQEHLGIPDTEYAATIEMPSAEFQRICRDLIALSESVAIEASKDGVRFACQGDIGSGSVTLRQHKNIDKPDQDVAINLSEPVSLTFSLKYLVNFCKASGLSGRVKLCLSQEVPLLVEYGLSGSSYLRFYLAPKVSRLQKWRKQGDG
;
A
#
# COMPACT_ATOMS: atom_id res chain seq x y z
N MET A 1 10.02 5.19 -6.15
CA MET A 1 9.05 6.30 -5.95
C MET A 1 8.25 6.46 -7.24
N ASP A 2 7.07 7.09 -7.23
CA ASP A 2 6.41 7.46 -8.48
C ASP A 2 7.11 8.65 -9.15
N ASN A 3 6.84 8.90 -10.44
CA ASN A 3 7.48 9.97 -11.21
C ASN A 3 7.25 11.39 -10.64
N SER A 4 6.23 11.57 -9.80
CA SER A 4 5.95 12.85 -9.14
C SER A 4 6.67 13.00 -7.79
N HIS A 5 7.34 11.96 -7.31
CA HIS A 5 7.97 11.89 -5.99
C HIS A 5 7.01 12.10 -4.80
N VAL A 6 5.71 11.80 -4.99
CA VAL A 6 4.66 12.00 -3.98
C VAL A 6 4.26 10.68 -3.31
N ALA A 7 4.43 9.56 -4.00
CA ALA A 7 4.09 8.23 -3.52
C ALA A 7 5.29 7.28 -3.54
N LEU A 8 5.43 6.50 -2.46
CA LEU A 8 6.42 5.43 -2.34
C LEU A 8 5.71 4.11 -2.04
N VAL A 9 6.20 3.03 -2.65
CA VAL A 9 5.76 1.66 -2.37
C VAL A 9 6.93 0.92 -1.73
N SER A 10 6.67 0.21 -0.64
CA SER A 10 7.63 -0.64 0.05
C SER A 10 6.97 -2.00 0.30
N MET A 11 7.62 -3.07 -0.17
CA MET A 11 7.13 -4.44 -0.01
C MET A 11 8.20 -5.26 0.73
N MET A 12 7.76 -6.12 1.64
CA MET A 12 8.61 -7.06 2.34
C MET A 12 7.93 -8.42 2.36
N LEU A 13 8.57 -9.41 1.75
CA LEU A 13 8.17 -10.82 1.83
C LEU A 13 9.24 -11.56 2.62
N LYS A 14 8.90 -12.01 3.82
CA LYS A 14 9.83 -12.75 4.68
C LYS A 14 10.08 -14.15 4.12
N ALA A 15 11.26 -14.72 4.40
CA ALA A 15 11.64 -16.07 3.97
C ALA A 15 10.59 -17.13 4.35
N GLU A 16 9.93 -16.96 5.50
CA GLU A 16 8.85 -17.83 6.00
C GLU A 16 7.61 -17.89 5.09
N MET A 17 7.46 -16.95 4.15
CA MET A 17 6.38 -16.95 3.14
C MET A 17 6.62 -17.94 2.00
N PHE A 18 7.83 -18.51 1.90
CA PHE A 18 8.27 -19.31 0.76
C PHE A 18 8.64 -20.73 1.20
N SER A 19 8.42 -21.69 0.31
CA SER A 19 8.78 -23.09 0.53
C SER A 19 9.29 -23.72 -0.77
N PRO A 20 10.60 -23.92 -0.94
CA PRO A 20 11.72 -23.48 -0.09
C PRO A 20 12.15 -22.02 -0.37
N TYR A 21 12.97 -21.45 0.54
CA TYR A 21 13.69 -20.18 0.32
C TYR A 21 15.19 -20.39 0.47
N ARG A 22 15.98 -19.93 -0.50
CA ARG A 22 17.45 -19.90 -0.43
C ARG A 22 17.98 -18.64 -1.13
N CYS A 23 18.78 -17.87 -0.41
CA CYS A 23 19.44 -16.67 -0.93
C CYS A 23 20.83 -16.60 -0.28
N ASP A 24 21.85 -17.11 -0.97
CA ASP A 24 23.19 -17.27 -0.40
C ASP A 24 23.93 -15.92 -0.28
N ARG A 25 23.53 -14.93 -1.07
CA ARG A 25 24.08 -13.57 -1.10
C ARG A 25 22.98 -12.56 -1.37
N ASN A 26 23.15 -11.34 -0.86
CA ASN A 26 22.28 -10.23 -1.21
C ASN A 26 22.47 -9.89 -2.70
N ILE A 27 21.47 -10.20 -3.52
CA ILE A 27 21.45 -9.94 -4.95
C ILE A 27 20.28 -9.01 -5.25
N ALA A 28 20.52 -8.00 -6.08
CA ALA A 28 19.47 -7.10 -6.55
C ALA A 28 19.04 -7.50 -7.95
N LEU A 29 17.73 -7.66 -8.14
CA LEU A 29 17.13 -8.02 -9.43
C LEU A 29 16.33 -6.81 -9.94
N GLY A 30 16.87 -6.07 -10.90
CA GLY A 30 16.17 -4.96 -11.52
C GLY A 30 15.14 -5.46 -12.53
N ILE A 31 13.88 -5.59 -12.11
CA ILE A 31 12.81 -6.20 -12.91
C ILE A 31 11.86 -5.14 -13.45
N ASN A 32 11.59 -5.19 -14.75
CA ASN A 32 10.49 -4.42 -15.35
C ASN A 32 9.13 -5.04 -14.97
N LEU A 33 8.35 -4.31 -14.17
CA LEU A 33 7.05 -4.81 -13.67
C LEU A 33 6.01 -5.07 -14.77
N ASN A 34 6.10 -4.39 -15.92
CA ASN A 34 5.20 -4.68 -17.05
C ASN A 34 5.54 -6.03 -17.70
N SER A 35 6.83 -6.35 -17.83
CA SER A 35 7.30 -7.65 -18.31
C SER A 35 6.92 -8.75 -17.32
N LEU A 36 7.17 -8.54 -16.03
CA LEU A 36 6.77 -9.48 -14.97
C LEU A 36 5.28 -9.76 -15.00
N THR A 37 4.44 -8.73 -15.09
CA THR A 37 2.97 -8.88 -15.16
C THR A 37 2.53 -9.70 -16.38
N LYS A 38 3.21 -9.57 -17.53
CA LYS A 38 2.88 -10.38 -18.72
C LYS A 38 3.22 -11.85 -18.50
N VAL A 39 4.36 -12.14 -17.88
CA VAL A 39 4.79 -13.52 -17.58
C VAL A 39 3.89 -14.15 -16.53
N LEU A 40 3.56 -13.44 -15.45
CA LEU A 40 2.66 -13.91 -14.39
C LEU A 40 1.25 -14.27 -14.90
N ARG A 41 0.79 -13.70 -16.02
CA ARG A 41 -0.49 -14.08 -16.65
C ARG A 41 -0.50 -15.48 -17.25
N ALA A 42 0.66 -16.12 -17.43
CA ALA A 42 0.74 -17.49 -17.91
C ALA A 42 0.45 -18.53 -16.81
N ALA A 43 0.56 -18.12 -15.54
CA ALA A 43 0.33 -18.97 -14.38
C ALA A 43 -1.17 -19.19 -14.12
N GLN A 44 -1.51 -20.36 -13.63
CA GLN A 44 -2.78 -20.61 -12.96
C GLN A 44 -2.69 -20.26 -11.47
N ASN A 45 -3.84 -20.08 -10.82
CA ASN A 45 -3.90 -19.64 -9.41
C ASN A 45 -3.22 -20.61 -8.44
N GLU A 46 -3.25 -21.92 -8.74
CA GLU A 46 -2.70 -22.98 -7.89
C GLU A 46 -1.31 -23.45 -8.35
N ASP A 47 -0.73 -22.82 -9.38
CA ASP A 47 0.63 -23.18 -9.83
C ASP A 47 1.67 -22.76 -8.78
N ILE A 48 2.66 -23.62 -8.56
CA ILE A 48 3.82 -23.31 -7.74
C ILE A 48 4.76 -22.44 -8.57
N LEU A 49 4.95 -21.19 -8.15
CA LEU A 49 5.92 -20.26 -8.74
C LEU A 49 7.27 -20.35 -8.02
N THR A 50 8.32 -20.68 -8.76
CA THR A 50 9.72 -20.61 -8.31
C THR A 50 10.48 -19.52 -9.06
N LEU A 51 11.18 -18.65 -8.33
CA LEU A 51 12.10 -17.65 -8.90
C LEU A 51 13.53 -18.15 -8.75
N LYS A 52 14.31 -18.10 -9.84
CA LYS A 52 15.72 -18.49 -9.85
C LYS A 52 16.57 -17.40 -10.51
N ALA A 53 17.74 -17.12 -9.94
CA ALA A 53 18.74 -16.24 -10.48
C ALA A 53 20.12 -16.73 -10.06
N GLU A 54 21.12 -16.53 -10.93
CA GLU A 54 22.53 -16.79 -10.63
C GLU A 54 23.14 -15.62 -9.82
N ASP A 55 24.39 -15.74 -9.37
CA ASP A 55 25.08 -14.73 -8.56
C ASP A 55 25.27 -13.37 -9.28
N ALA A 56 25.49 -13.41 -10.60
CA ALA A 56 25.61 -12.24 -11.47
C ALA A 56 24.61 -12.38 -12.64
N PRO A 57 23.31 -12.17 -12.38
CA PRO A 57 22.26 -12.55 -13.33
C PRO A 57 22.02 -11.47 -14.38
N ASP A 58 21.98 -11.86 -15.65
CA ASP A 58 21.41 -11.03 -16.74
C ASP A 58 19.90 -11.26 -16.90
N VAL A 59 19.39 -12.35 -16.32
CA VAL A 59 18.00 -12.78 -16.37
C VAL A 59 17.54 -13.31 -15.01
N VAL A 60 16.25 -13.19 -14.74
CA VAL A 60 15.56 -13.97 -13.70
C VAL A 60 14.66 -15.00 -14.38
N ASN A 61 14.77 -16.25 -13.94
CA ASN A 61 13.97 -17.36 -14.43
C ASN A 61 12.76 -17.55 -13.50
N LEU A 62 11.57 -17.65 -14.11
CA LEU A 62 10.31 -17.95 -13.44
C LEU A 62 9.81 -19.31 -13.92
N VAL A 63 9.67 -20.23 -12.98
CA VAL A 63 9.14 -21.58 -13.21
C VAL A 63 7.75 -21.67 -12.60
N PHE A 64 6.77 -22.09 -13.40
CA PHE A 64 5.42 -22.43 -12.95
C PHE A 64 5.22 -23.93 -13.08
N GLU A 65 4.86 -24.58 -11.97
CA GLU A 65 4.61 -26.01 -11.89
C GLU A 65 3.17 -26.23 -11.42
N SER A 66 2.37 -26.92 -12.23
CA SER A 66 1.00 -27.30 -11.83
C SER A 66 1.05 -28.57 -10.99
N SER A 67 0.35 -28.57 -9.85
CA SER A 67 0.24 -29.77 -9.00
C SER A 67 -0.77 -30.79 -9.52
N GLU A 68 -1.65 -30.39 -10.43
CA GLU A 68 -2.74 -31.23 -10.96
C GLU A 68 -2.38 -31.85 -12.31
N THR A 69 -1.75 -31.05 -13.16
CA THR A 69 -1.26 -31.45 -14.46
C THR A 69 0.25 -31.39 -14.36
N ASP A 70 0.98 -32.43 -14.76
CA ASP A 70 2.46 -32.50 -14.73
C ASP A 70 3.10 -31.51 -15.75
N ARG A 71 2.60 -30.27 -15.76
CA ARG A 71 2.90 -29.19 -16.68
C ARG A 71 3.90 -28.29 -15.98
N LEU A 72 5.03 -28.13 -16.63
CA LEU A 72 6.08 -27.20 -16.28
C LEU A 72 6.14 -26.09 -17.33
N SER A 73 6.25 -24.84 -16.91
CA SER A 73 6.44 -23.70 -17.82
C SER A 73 7.53 -22.79 -17.27
N GLU A 74 8.54 -22.49 -18.11
CA GLU A 74 9.70 -21.69 -17.73
C GLU A 74 9.78 -20.43 -18.60
N TYR A 75 10.05 -19.29 -17.95
CA TYR A 75 10.14 -17.99 -18.60
C TYR A 75 11.32 -17.20 -18.05
N ASP A 76 12.16 -16.68 -18.95
CA ASP A 76 13.25 -15.79 -18.58
C ASP A 76 12.85 -14.32 -18.80
N ILE A 77 13.09 -13.49 -17.79
CA ILE A 77 12.92 -12.04 -17.87
C ILE A 77 14.31 -11.41 -17.79
N LYS A 78 14.65 -10.62 -18.82
CA LYS A 78 15.86 -9.80 -18.81
C LYS A 78 15.82 -8.79 -17.66
N LEU A 79 16.90 -8.76 -16.90
CA LEU A 79 17.11 -7.79 -15.85
C LEU A 79 17.59 -6.46 -16.46
N MET A 80 17.41 -5.41 -15.68
CA MET A 80 17.82 -4.06 -16.01
C MET A 80 18.70 -3.53 -14.88
N ASP A 81 19.67 -2.70 -15.24
CA ASP A 81 20.39 -1.91 -14.26
C ASP A 81 19.46 -0.80 -13.75
N ILE A 82 19.17 -0.86 -12.45
CA ILE A 82 18.33 0.12 -11.76
C ILE A 82 19.16 0.68 -10.62
N ASP A 83 19.34 2.00 -10.62
CA ASP A 83 20.00 2.69 -9.53
C ASP A 83 19.24 2.44 -8.21
N GLN A 84 19.95 1.87 -7.24
CA GLN A 84 19.38 1.55 -5.94
C GLN A 84 19.35 2.79 -5.06
N GLU A 85 18.33 3.62 -5.24
CA GLU A 85 18.01 4.67 -4.27
C GLU A 85 17.35 4.04 -3.03
N HIS A 86 18.19 3.73 -2.04
CA HIS A 86 17.71 3.27 -0.73
C HIS A 86 17.18 4.45 0.07
N LEU A 87 15.86 4.63 0.04
CA LEU A 87 15.17 5.52 0.97
C LEU A 87 15.02 4.80 2.32
N GLY A 88 15.79 5.23 3.31
CA GLY A 88 15.58 4.80 4.69
C GLY A 88 14.20 5.27 5.17
N ILE A 89 13.36 4.33 5.60
CA ILE A 89 12.07 4.64 6.22
C ILE A 89 12.31 4.70 7.73
N PRO A 90 12.24 5.88 8.37
CA PRO A 90 12.48 6.00 9.79
C PRO A 90 11.33 5.41 10.60
N ASP A 91 11.66 4.89 11.79
CA ASP A 91 10.64 4.57 12.80
C ASP A 91 9.92 5.86 13.19
N THR A 92 8.62 5.88 12.96
CA THR A 92 7.80 7.08 13.07
C THR A 92 6.67 6.86 14.05
N GLU A 93 6.53 7.76 15.01
CA GLU A 93 5.35 7.80 15.86
C GLU A 93 4.19 8.49 15.13
N TYR A 94 3.05 7.82 15.08
CA TYR A 94 1.86 8.34 14.41
C TYR A 94 0.85 8.87 15.43
N ALA A 95 0.22 9.99 15.08
CA ALA A 95 -0.83 10.63 15.86
C ALA A 95 -2.11 9.77 15.89
N ALA A 96 -2.40 9.09 14.78
CA ALA A 96 -3.52 8.16 14.66
C ALA A 96 -3.11 6.90 13.90
N THR A 97 -3.58 5.75 14.38
CA THR A 97 -3.53 4.46 13.68
C THR A 97 -4.94 3.91 13.58
N ILE A 98 -5.40 3.65 12.36
CA ILE A 98 -6.74 3.14 12.07
C ILE A 98 -6.61 1.81 11.36
N GLU A 99 -7.27 0.78 11.87
CA GLU A 99 -7.40 -0.51 11.20
C GLU A 99 -8.86 -0.77 10.85
N MET A 100 -9.15 -1.08 9.60
CA MET A 100 -10.50 -1.29 9.10
C MET A 100 -10.53 -2.35 7.98
N PRO A 101 -11.71 -2.83 7.57
CA PRO A 101 -11.84 -3.72 6.41
C PRO A 101 -11.31 -3.04 5.15
N SER A 102 -10.46 -3.74 4.39
CA SER A 102 -9.86 -3.19 3.15
C SER A 102 -10.91 -2.89 2.08
N ALA A 103 -12.00 -3.65 2.07
CA ALA A 103 -13.15 -3.45 1.19
C ALA A 103 -13.90 -2.15 1.50
N GLU A 104 -14.05 -1.80 2.78
CA GLU A 104 -14.72 -0.56 3.20
C GLU A 104 -13.87 0.66 2.82
N PHE A 105 -12.57 0.62 3.08
CA PHE A 105 -11.65 1.69 2.64
C PHE A 105 -11.66 1.87 1.12
N GLN A 106 -11.67 0.77 0.36
CA GLN A 106 -11.76 0.80 -1.10
C GLN A 106 -13.08 1.44 -1.58
N ARG A 107 -14.19 1.09 -0.94
CA ARG A 107 -15.51 1.66 -1.24
C ARG A 107 -15.51 3.17 -0.99
N ILE A 108 -15.04 3.62 0.18
CA ILE A 108 -14.95 5.04 0.54
C ILE A 108 -14.13 5.80 -0.51
N CYS A 109 -12.96 5.30 -0.89
CA CYS A 109 -12.12 5.97 -1.89
C CYS A 109 -12.78 6.04 -3.27
N ARG A 110 -13.50 4.98 -3.68
CA ARG A 110 -14.22 4.92 -4.96
C ARG A 110 -15.43 5.85 -4.99
N ASP A 111 -16.16 5.94 -3.89
CA ASP A 111 -17.35 6.78 -3.80
C ASP A 111 -16.96 8.27 -3.79
N LEU A 112 -15.91 8.64 -3.04
CA LEU A 112 -15.48 10.03 -2.91
C LEU A 112 -14.73 10.57 -4.13
N ILE A 113 -14.01 9.73 -4.90
CA ILE A 113 -13.30 10.19 -6.11
C ILE A 113 -14.26 10.66 -7.21
N ALA A 114 -15.52 10.20 -7.19
CA ALA A 114 -16.55 10.69 -8.10
C ALA A 114 -16.96 12.16 -7.82
N LEU A 115 -16.68 12.66 -6.61
CA LEU A 115 -17.05 14.01 -6.16
C LEU A 115 -15.86 14.98 -6.21
N SER A 116 -14.65 14.53 -5.87
CA SER A 116 -13.46 15.38 -5.76
C SER A 116 -12.17 14.61 -6.02
N GLU A 117 -11.11 15.31 -6.42
CA GLU A 117 -9.77 14.72 -6.52
C GLU A 117 -9.04 14.60 -5.17
N SER A 118 -9.61 15.18 -4.11
CA SER A 118 -8.97 15.26 -2.79
C SER A 118 -9.90 14.77 -1.70
N VAL A 119 -9.34 14.12 -0.68
CA VAL A 119 -10.05 13.72 0.54
C VAL A 119 -9.30 14.22 1.76
N ALA A 120 -10.00 14.88 2.67
CA ALA A 120 -9.56 15.11 4.03
C ALA A 120 -9.82 13.85 4.86
N ILE A 121 -8.78 13.32 5.49
CA ILE A 121 -8.86 12.22 6.45
C ILE A 121 -8.63 12.83 7.83
N GLU A 122 -9.65 12.75 8.68
CA GLU A 122 -9.71 13.40 9.99
C GLU A 122 -9.90 12.31 11.05
N ALA A 123 -8.92 12.13 11.93
CA ALA A 123 -9.03 11.24 13.08
C ALA A 123 -9.24 12.07 14.35
N SER A 124 -10.31 11.76 15.08
CA SER A 124 -10.66 12.40 16.34
C SER A 124 -11.24 11.38 17.32
N LYS A 125 -11.65 11.84 18.51
CA LYS A 125 -12.30 10.98 19.52
C LYS A 125 -13.62 10.38 19.04
N ASP A 126 -14.26 11.00 18.05
CA ASP A 126 -15.54 10.56 17.50
C ASP A 126 -15.39 9.47 16.43
N GLY A 127 -14.16 9.22 15.95
CA GLY A 127 -13.85 8.24 14.91
C GLY A 127 -12.92 8.80 13.84
N VAL A 128 -12.89 8.13 12.68
CA VAL A 128 -12.21 8.59 11.48
C VAL A 128 -13.24 9.07 10.47
N ARG A 129 -13.03 10.26 9.92
CA ARG A 129 -13.90 10.88 8.92
C ARG A 129 -13.13 11.12 7.63
N PHE A 130 -13.71 10.67 6.53
CA PHE A 130 -13.25 10.90 5.16
C PHE A 130 -14.20 11.90 4.53
N ALA A 131 -13.69 13.04 4.09
CA ALA A 131 -14.53 14.11 3.55
C ALA A 131 -13.93 14.77 2.33
N CYS A 132 -14.78 15.15 1.39
CA CYS A 132 -14.36 15.89 0.22
C CYS A 132 -15.38 16.97 -0.16
N GLN A 133 -14.89 17.99 -0.84
CA GLN A 133 -15.68 19.03 -1.48
C GLN A 133 -15.22 19.10 -2.93
N GLY A 134 -16.16 19.06 -3.86
CA GLY A 134 -15.92 19.31 -5.27
C GLY A 134 -17.01 20.16 -5.89
N ASP A 135 -17.01 20.23 -7.22
CA ASP A 135 -17.84 21.16 -7.99
C ASP A 135 -19.33 20.77 -7.96
N ILE A 136 -19.60 19.46 -7.99
CA ILE A 136 -20.97 18.93 -8.01
C ILE A 136 -21.58 18.73 -6.61
N GLY A 137 -20.77 18.85 -5.55
CA GLY A 137 -21.23 18.68 -4.17
C GLY A 137 -20.12 18.29 -3.19
N SER A 138 -20.55 17.95 -1.98
CA SER A 138 -19.70 17.43 -0.92
C SER A 138 -20.13 16.03 -0.50
N GLY A 139 -19.20 15.27 0.05
CA GLY A 139 -19.45 13.94 0.57
C GLY A 139 -18.59 13.69 1.80
N SER A 140 -19.14 12.94 2.75
CA SER A 140 -18.34 12.44 3.87
C SER A 140 -18.83 11.12 4.41
N VAL A 141 -17.88 10.29 4.82
CA VAL A 141 -18.12 9.00 5.49
C VAL A 141 -17.39 9.05 6.82
N THR A 142 -18.05 8.63 7.91
CA THR A 142 -17.45 8.57 9.25
C THR A 142 -17.54 7.13 9.76
N LEU A 143 -16.39 6.56 10.12
CA LEU A 143 -16.29 5.26 10.76
C LEU A 143 -15.97 5.47 12.25
N ARG A 144 -16.81 4.91 13.11
CA ARG A 144 -16.56 4.87 14.55
C ARG A 144 -15.89 3.57 14.94
N GLN A 145 -15.08 3.61 15.98
CA GLN A 145 -14.51 2.40 16.56
C GLN A 145 -15.64 1.48 17.05
N HIS A 146 -15.58 0.22 16.63
CA HIS A 146 -16.54 -0.79 17.04
C HIS A 146 -15.94 -2.19 16.89
N LYS A 147 -16.51 -3.14 17.64
CA LYS A 147 -16.25 -4.57 17.51
C LYS A 147 -17.54 -5.29 17.19
N ASN A 148 -17.53 -6.12 16.16
CA ASN A 148 -18.65 -6.94 15.74
C ASN A 148 -18.38 -8.38 16.16
N ILE A 149 -19.18 -8.87 17.11
CA ILE A 149 -19.00 -10.22 17.69
C ILE A 149 -19.26 -11.30 16.63
N ASP A 150 -20.24 -11.09 15.75
CA ASP A 150 -20.64 -12.07 14.73
C ASP A 150 -19.76 -12.03 13.49
N LYS A 151 -19.19 -10.85 13.17
CA LYS A 151 -18.33 -10.62 12.00
C LYS A 151 -17.07 -9.81 12.37
N PRO A 152 -16.09 -10.41 13.06
CA PRO A 152 -14.89 -9.71 13.52
C PRO A 152 -14.06 -9.10 12.38
N ASP A 153 -14.20 -9.62 11.15
CA ASP A 153 -13.59 -9.08 9.94
C ASP A 153 -14.06 -7.66 9.62
N GLN A 154 -15.22 -7.24 10.14
CA GLN A 154 -15.80 -5.90 9.96
C GLN A 154 -15.34 -4.88 11.01
N ASP A 155 -14.52 -5.30 11.99
CA ASP A 155 -14.09 -4.44 13.08
C ASP A 155 -13.32 -3.20 12.59
N VAL A 156 -13.58 -2.08 13.26
CA VAL A 156 -12.79 -0.84 13.10
C VAL A 156 -12.13 -0.52 14.43
N ALA A 157 -10.79 -0.51 14.43
CA ALA A 157 -9.97 -0.13 15.57
C ALA A 157 -9.30 1.22 15.31
N ILE A 158 -9.32 2.12 16.29
CA ILE A 158 -8.72 3.45 16.18
C ILE A 158 -7.87 3.68 17.43
N ASN A 159 -6.56 3.80 17.25
CA ASN A 159 -5.66 4.29 18.28
C ASN A 159 -5.33 5.76 17.98
N LEU A 160 -5.68 6.65 18.91
CA LEU A 160 -5.54 8.09 18.76
C LEU A 160 -4.70 8.66 19.91
N SER A 161 -3.50 9.10 19.58
CA SER A 161 -2.64 9.89 20.48
C SER A 161 -3.06 11.35 20.48
N GLU A 162 -3.29 11.92 19.30
CA GLU A 162 -3.76 13.29 19.12
C GLU A 162 -4.64 13.42 17.86
N PRO A 163 -5.59 14.38 17.82
CA PRO A 163 -6.38 14.63 16.63
C PRO A 163 -5.52 15.06 15.44
N VAL A 164 -5.78 14.48 14.27
CA VAL A 164 -5.04 14.78 13.04
C VAL A 164 -6.01 14.92 11.87
N SER A 165 -5.78 15.92 11.03
CA SER A 165 -6.53 16.16 9.80
C SER A 165 -5.55 16.53 8.69
N LEU A 166 -5.54 15.73 7.62
CA LEU A 166 -4.66 15.87 6.47
C LEU A 166 -5.45 15.60 5.20
N THR A 167 -5.07 16.28 4.11
CA THR A 167 -5.71 16.11 2.80
C THR A 167 -4.81 15.31 1.87
N PHE A 168 -5.36 14.34 1.15
CA PHE A 168 -4.63 13.47 0.23
C PHE A 168 -5.29 13.44 -1.15
N SER A 169 -4.53 13.00 -2.16
CA SER A 169 -5.08 12.76 -3.49
C SER A 169 -5.80 11.42 -3.55
N LEU A 170 -7.09 11.46 -3.90
CA LEU A 170 -7.91 10.25 -4.05
C LEU A 170 -7.42 9.34 -5.19
N LYS A 171 -6.80 9.90 -6.23
CA LYS A 171 -6.21 9.13 -7.34
C LYS A 171 -5.16 8.12 -6.85
N TYR A 172 -4.30 8.52 -5.90
CA TYR A 172 -3.31 7.61 -5.32
C TYR A 172 -3.96 6.59 -4.40
N LEU A 173 -4.90 7.02 -3.53
CA LEU A 173 -5.59 6.13 -2.61
C LEU A 173 -6.38 5.03 -3.37
N VAL A 174 -7.08 5.39 -4.45
CA VAL A 174 -7.75 4.42 -5.32
C VAL A 174 -6.77 3.42 -5.95
N ASN A 175 -5.56 3.87 -6.32
CA ASN A 175 -4.52 2.97 -6.81
C ASN A 175 -4.02 2.02 -5.71
N PHE A 176 -3.84 2.50 -4.48
CA PHE A 176 -3.42 1.66 -3.35
C PHE A 176 -4.48 0.62 -3.00
N CYS A 177 -5.77 0.97 -3.14
CA CYS A 177 -6.89 0.04 -2.95
C CYS A 177 -6.89 -1.16 -3.91
N LYS A 178 -6.04 -1.19 -4.95
CA LYS A 178 -5.84 -2.40 -5.77
C LYS A 178 -5.20 -3.54 -4.97
N ALA A 179 -4.55 -3.24 -3.84
CA ALA A 179 -3.98 -4.21 -2.93
C ALA A 179 -5.01 -4.86 -1.99
N SER A 180 -6.28 -4.45 -2.00
CA SER A 180 -7.32 -5.02 -1.10
C SER A 180 -7.53 -6.52 -1.29
N GLY A 181 -7.15 -7.10 -2.43
CA GLY A 181 -7.16 -8.56 -2.64
C GLY A 181 -6.08 -9.32 -1.87
N LEU A 182 -5.05 -8.63 -1.35
CA LEU A 182 -3.94 -9.23 -0.61
C LEU A 182 -4.22 -9.38 0.89
N SER A 183 -5.13 -8.57 1.44
CA SER A 183 -5.48 -8.57 2.85
C SER A 183 -6.92 -8.09 3.06
N GLY A 184 -7.67 -8.80 3.90
CA GLY A 184 -9.02 -8.39 4.31
C GLY A 184 -9.04 -7.11 5.16
N ARG A 185 -7.89 -6.69 5.70
CA ARG A 185 -7.74 -5.48 6.52
C ARG A 185 -6.70 -4.53 5.95
N VAL A 186 -6.91 -3.24 6.18
CA VAL A 186 -5.96 -2.17 5.86
C VAL A 186 -5.69 -1.33 7.11
N LYS A 187 -4.45 -0.92 7.28
CA LYS A 187 -4.01 -0.04 8.36
C LYS A 187 -3.58 1.31 7.79
N LEU A 188 -4.12 2.38 8.35
CA LEU A 188 -3.80 3.77 8.02
C LEU A 188 -3.08 4.41 9.20
N CYS A 189 -1.90 4.98 8.99
CA CYS A 189 -1.22 5.77 10.02
C CYS A 189 -1.02 7.21 9.57
N LEU A 190 -1.43 8.15 10.41
CA LEU A 190 -1.44 9.59 10.12
C LEU A 190 -0.66 10.37 11.18
N SER A 191 0.11 11.37 10.73
CA SER A 191 0.70 12.40 11.58
C SER A 191 1.06 13.62 10.70
N GLN A 192 1.06 14.83 11.27
CA GLN A 192 1.12 16.10 10.52
C GLN A 192 2.39 16.27 9.68
N GLU A 193 3.50 15.69 10.12
CA GLU A 193 4.84 15.95 9.55
C GLU A 193 5.38 14.81 8.69
N VAL A 194 4.61 13.73 8.54
CA VAL A 194 5.04 12.52 7.84
C VAL A 194 3.99 12.08 6.81
N PRO A 195 4.41 11.35 5.76
CA PRO A 195 3.46 10.79 4.81
C PRO A 195 2.43 9.88 5.48
N LEU A 196 1.22 9.84 4.92
CA LEU A 196 0.25 8.80 5.25
C LEU A 196 0.84 7.44 4.93
N LEU A 197 0.83 6.53 5.90
CA LEU A 197 1.11 5.11 5.68
C LEU A 197 -0.21 4.38 5.43
N VAL A 198 -0.29 3.65 4.32
CA VAL A 198 -1.34 2.67 4.03
C VAL A 198 -0.68 1.28 3.96
N GLU A 199 -0.99 0.41 4.91
CA GLU A 199 -0.39 -0.91 5.04
C GLU A 199 -1.42 -2.01 4.83
N TYR A 200 -1.05 -2.98 3.99
CA TYR A 200 -1.73 -4.26 3.84
C TYR A 200 -0.79 -5.34 4.40
N GLY A 201 -1.19 -5.94 5.53
CA GLY A 201 -0.46 -7.04 6.13
C GLY A 201 -0.57 -8.30 5.28
N LEU A 202 0.53 -9.03 5.15
CA LEU A 202 0.59 -10.36 4.52
C LEU A 202 0.89 -11.39 5.62
N SER A 203 1.01 -12.68 5.28
CA SER A 203 1.26 -13.68 6.31
C SER A 203 2.58 -13.43 7.06
N GLY A 204 2.59 -13.79 8.36
CA GLY A 204 3.70 -13.49 9.25
C GLY A 204 3.88 -11.98 9.46
N SER A 205 5.13 -11.51 9.33
CA SER A 205 5.49 -10.09 9.42
C SER A 205 5.73 -9.43 8.05
N SER A 206 5.25 -10.07 6.99
CA SER A 206 5.34 -9.55 5.62
C SER A 206 4.29 -8.46 5.37
N TYR A 207 4.56 -7.55 4.46
CA TYR A 207 3.67 -6.42 4.20
C TYR A 207 3.82 -5.83 2.80
N LEU A 208 2.78 -5.10 2.40
CA LEU A 208 2.82 -4.10 1.34
C LEU A 208 2.41 -2.74 1.92
N ARG A 209 3.33 -1.78 1.87
CA ARG A 209 3.16 -0.43 2.42
C ARG A 209 3.20 0.61 1.31
N PHE A 210 2.30 1.57 1.40
CA PHE A 210 2.28 2.75 0.56
C PHE A 210 2.45 3.98 1.44
N TYR A 211 3.30 4.91 1.02
CA TYR A 211 3.47 6.21 1.65
C TYR A 211 2.99 7.28 0.70
N LEU A 212 2.19 8.22 1.21
CA LEU A 212 1.62 9.30 0.41
C LEU A 212 1.78 10.64 1.12
N ALA A 213 2.51 11.56 0.49
CA ALA A 213 2.65 12.90 1.02
C ALA A 213 1.28 13.63 1.03
N PRO A 214 0.96 14.37 2.11
CA PRO A 214 -0.26 15.15 2.15
C PRO A 214 -0.20 16.30 1.12
N LYS A 215 -1.37 16.68 0.60
CA LYS A 215 -1.51 17.93 -0.14
C LYS A 215 -1.29 19.09 0.84
N VAL A 216 -0.35 19.98 0.51
CA VAL A 216 -0.10 21.18 1.31
C VAL A 216 -1.36 22.04 1.32
N SER A 217 -2.00 22.19 2.48
CA SER A 217 -3.11 23.12 2.64
C SER A 217 -2.58 24.56 2.60
N ARG A 218 -3.24 25.46 1.83
CA ARG A 218 -2.80 26.87 1.70
C ARG A 218 -2.70 27.61 3.03
N LEU A 219 -3.34 27.12 4.10
CA LEU A 219 -3.31 27.71 5.44
C LEU A 219 -1.98 27.52 6.19
N GLN A 220 -1.19 26.48 5.89
CA GLN A 220 0.14 26.32 6.48
C GLN A 220 1.17 27.31 5.91
N LYS A 221 0.97 27.83 4.69
CA LYS A 221 1.86 28.84 4.10
C LYS A 221 1.77 30.21 4.78
N TRP A 222 0.61 30.58 5.32
CA TRP A 222 0.42 31.89 5.96
C TRP A 222 0.98 31.93 7.39
N ARG A 223 0.91 30.82 8.15
CA ARG A 223 1.52 30.75 9.49
C ARG A 223 3.05 30.86 9.46
N LYS A 224 3.71 30.43 8.38
CA LYS A 224 5.18 30.57 8.24
C LYS A 224 5.64 31.91 7.66
N GLN A 225 4.73 32.78 7.19
CA GLN A 225 5.07 34.11 6.67
C GLN A 225 4.67 35.26 7.61
N GLY A 226 4.01 34.96 8.74
CA GLY A 226 3.57 35.97 9.72
C GLY A 226 4.53 36.22 10.89
N ASP A 227 5.58 35.40 11.04
CA ASP A 227 6.58 35.51 12.12
C ASP A 227 7.95 36.02 11.58
N GLY A 228 7.91 37.03 10.71
CA GLY A 228 9.08 37.75 10.18
C GLY A 228 9.00 39.23 10.43
#